data_AF-A0A6I5X444-F1
#
_entry.id   AF-A0A6I5X444-F1
#
_cell.length_a   1.000
_cell.length_b   1.000
_cell.length_c   1.000
_cell.angle_alpha   90.00
_cell.angle_beta   90.00
_cell.angle_gamma   90.00
#
_symmetry.space_group_name_H-M   'P 1'
#
loop_
_entity.id
_entity.type
_entity.pdbx_description
1 polymer ?
#
loop_
_entity_poly.entity_id
_entity_poly.type
_entity_poly.pdbx_seq_one_letter_code
_entity_poly.pdbx_strand_id
1 'polypeptide(L)'
;MDTEFAAYLDRVRAHRAELRDSVAAVDEALASPIARGGAWRERVRAALAELAHDFQDHIDLTEGPGGLYDSVRRGDPRLVGQVRRLMREHERYREDIAAYLAVLEHGGTMADLPMFREEVTSLVGQLVRHRQKGADLVYEAYDVDLGGSG
;
A
#
# COMPACT_ATOMS: atom_id res chain seq x y z
N MET A 1 22.64 18.88 5.20
CA MET A 1 21.41 18.16 4.79
C MET A 1 20.29 19.19 4.82
N ASP A 2 19.67 19.45 3.69
CA ASP A 2 18.72 20.56 3.51
C ASP A 2 17.44 20.33 4.35
N THR A 3 16.96 21.35 5.07
CA THR A 3 15.85 21.21 6.04
C THR A 3 14.55 20.75 5.37
N GLU A 4 14.36 21.11 4.10
CA GLU A 4 13.22 20.71 3.27
C GLU A 4 13.25 19.21 2.94
N PHE A 5 14.44 18.64 2.69
CA PHE A 5 14.62 17.22 2.41
C PHE A 5 14.36 16.36 3.66
N ALA A 6 14.83 16.82 4.83
CA ALA A 6 14.56 16.13 6.09
C ALA A 6 13.05 16.09 6.40
N ALA A 7 12.34 17.22 6.26
CA ALA A 7 10.89 17.29 6.43
C ALA A 7 10.12 16.43 5.43
N TYR A 8 10.62 16.31 4.19
CA TYR A 8 10.06 15.39 3.20
C TYR A 8 10.22 13.92 3.60
N LEU A 9 11.40 13.52 4.08
CA LEU A 9 11.65 12.15 4.54
C LEU A 9 10.79 11.79 5.75
N ASP A 10 10.56 12.73 6.68
CA ASP A 10 9.67 12.50 7.82
C ASP A 10 8.22 12.29 7.38
N ARG A 11 7.72 13.06 6.40
CA ARG A 11 6.40 12.81 5.79
C ARG A 11 6.33 11.43 5.16
N VAL A 12 7.36 11.01 4.43
CA VAL A 12 7.43 9.66 3.84
C VAL A 12 7.41 8.57 4.92
N ARG A 13 8.09 8.77 6.05
CA ARG A 13 8.09 7.81 7.16
C ARG A 13 6.72 7.71 7.84
N ALA A 14 6.08 8.85 8.12
CA ALA A 14 4.75 8.89 8.71
C ALA A 14 3.72 8.18 7.83
N HIS A 15 3.68 8.52 6.53
CA HIS A 15 2.76 7.90 5.58
C HIS A 15 2.93 6.39 5.44
N ARG A 16 4.19 5.91 5.49
CA ARG A 16 4.49 4.48 5.45
C ARG A 16 4.06 3.73 6.71
N ALA A 17 3.98 4.43 7.84
CA ALA A 17 3.43 3.89 9.08
C ALA A 17 1.90 3.82 8.99
N GLU A 18 1.24 4.86 8.50
CA GLU A 18 -0.22 4.88 8.29
C GLU A 18 -0.67 3.73 7.38
N LEU A 19 -0.07 3.57 6.20
CA LEU A 19 -0.38 2.44 5.30
C LEU A 19 -0.08 1.07 5.94
N ARG A 20 0.91 0.97 6.83
CA ARG A 20 1.16 -0.28 7.57
C ARG A 20 -0.02 -0.62 8.46
N ASP A 21 -0.50 0.39 9.16
CA ASP A 21 -1.46 0.25 10.23
C ASP A 21 -2.85 -0.05 9.64
N SER A 22 -3.24 0.54 8.50
CA SER A 22 -4.46 0.15 7.78
C SER A 22 -4.39 -1.24 7.17
N VAL A 23 -3.24 -1.67 6.63
CA VAL A 23 -3.07 -3.07 6.18
C VAL A 23 -3.24 -4.05 7.35
N ALA A 24 -2.72 -3.71 8.53
CA ALA A 24 -2.88 -4.53 9.73
C ALA A 24 -4.34 -4.55 10.22
N ALA A 25 -5.06 -3.43 10.12
CA ALA A 25 -6.48 -3.35 10.47
C ALA A 25 -7.35 -4.26 9.58
N VAL A 26 -7.03 -4.36 8.28
CA VAL A 26 -7.72 -5.31 7.38
C VAL A 26 -7.45 -6.75 7.81
N ASP A 27 -6.20 -7.11 8.10
CA ASP A 27 -5.84 -8.45 8.57
C ASP A 27 -6.58 -8.83 9.87
N GLU A 28 -6.65 -7.91 10.83
CA GLU A 28 -7.40 -8.09 12.07
C GLU A 28 -8.91 -8.26 11.82
N ALA A 29 -9.49 -7.46 10.93
CA ALA A 29 -10.89 -7.59 10.55
C ALA A 29 -11.19 -8.96 9.92
N LEU A 30 -10.32 -9.42 9.02
CA LEU A 30 -10.41 -10.74 8.39
C LEU A 30 -10.26 -11.88 9.40
N ALA A 31 -9.42 -11.75 10.43
CA ALA A 31 -9.24 -12.78 11.45
C ALA A 31 -10.50 -13.02 12.31
N SER A 32 -11.42 -12.05 12.39
CA SER A 32 -12.64 -12.18 13.20
C SER A 32 -13.63 -13.21 12.65
N PRO A 33 -14.51 -13.87 13.44
CA PRO A 33 -15.31 -15.00 12.94
C PRO A 33 -16.33 -14.66 11.83
N ILE A 34 -16.27 -15.34 10.66
CA ILE A 34 -17.26 -15.19 9.55
C ILE A 34 -18.69 -15.47 10.03
N ALA A 35 -18.88 -16.37 11.00
CA ALA A 35 -20.18 -16.73 11.55
C ALA A 35 -20.97 -15.53 12.11
N ARG A 36 -20.31 -14.37 12.34
CA ARG A 36 -20.95 -13.11 12.71
C ARG A 36 -21.61 -12.36 11.54
N GLY A 37 -21.53 -12.90 10.32
CA GLY A 37 -22.26 -12.44 9.13
C GLY A 37 -22.15 -10.94 8.86
N GLY A 38 -23.27 -10.22 8.96
CA GLY A 38 -23.33 -8.79 8.67
C GLY A 38 -22.33 -7.95 9.48
N ALA A 39 -22.08 -8.30 10.75
CA ALA A 39 -21.10 -7.59 11.57
C ALA A 39 -19.65 -7.84 11.12
N TRP A 40 -19.36 -9.04 10.60
CA TRP A 40 -18.06 -9.34 10.00
C TRP A 40 -17.88 -8.53 8.72
N ARG A 41 -18.89 -8.54 7.85
CA ARG A 41 -18.92 -7.79 6.59
C ARG A 41 -18.67 -6.30 6.81
N GLU A 42 -19.38 -5.69 7.75
CA GLU A 42 -19.26 -4.25 8.03
C GLU A 42 -17.87 -3.89 8.56
N ARG A 43 -17.28 -4.72 9.42
CA ARG A 43 -15.91 -4.50 9.91
C ARG A 43 -14.87 -4.56 8.78
N VAL A 44 -14.96 -5.56 7.92
CA VAL A 44 -14.05 -5.70 6.78
C VAL A 44 -14.23 -4.54 5.79
N ARG A 45 -15.47 -4.10 5.56
CA ARG A 45 -15.79 -2.94 4.72
C ARG A 45 -15.16 -1.66 5.28
N ALA A 46 -15.31 -1.40 6.57
CA ALA A 46 -14.72 -0.24 7.22
C ALA A 46 -13.18 -0.23 7.10
N ALA A 47 -12.53 -1.36 7.41
CA ALA A 47 -11.07 -1.47 7.30
C ALA A 47 -10.56 -1.34 5.85
N LEU A 48 -11.28 -1.90 4.87
CA LEU A 48 -10.92 -1.74 3.45
C LEU A 48 -11.14 -0.30 2.95
N ALA A 49 -12.15 0.40 3.47
CA ALA A 49 -12.39 1.79 3.14
C ALA A 49 -11.26 2.68 3.67
N GLU A 50 -10.81 2.45 4.92
CA GLU A 50 -9.63 3.13 5.47
C GLU A 50 -8.37 2.83 4.65
N LEU A 51 -8.10 1.55 4.34
CA LEU A 51 -6.99 1.16 3.46
C LEU A 51 -7.07 1.85 2.09
N ALA A 52 -8.26 1.99 1.50
CA ALA A 52 -8.42 2.66 0.21
C ALA A 52 -7.97 4.13 0.25
N HIS A 53 -8.32 4.86 1.32
CA HIS A 53 -7.90 6.24 1.51
C HIS A 53 -6.38 6.34 1.71
N ASP A 54 -5.82 5.58 2.67
CA ASP A 54 -4.38 5.60 2.96
C ASP A 54 -3.53 5.17 1.76
N PHE A 55 -4.05 4.25 0.95
CA PHE A 55 -3.39 3.78 -0.26
C PHE A 55 -3.42 4.83 -1.38
N GLN A 56 -4.50 5.61 -1.51
CA GLN A 56 -4.53 6.73 -2.44
C GLN A 56 -3.52 7.80 -2.03
N ASP A 57 -3.49 8.17 -0.75
CA ASP A 57 -2.50 9.12 -0.23
C ASP A 57 -1.06 8.60 -0.44
N HIS A 58 -0.86 7.28 -0.36
CA HIS A 58 0.43 6.64 -0.63
C HIS A 58 0.85 6.79 -2.10
N ILE A 59 -0.09 6.60 -3.02
CA ILE A 59 0.14 6.83 -4.45
C ILE A 59 0.49 8.30 -4.69
N ASP A 60 -0.28 9.23 -4.12
CA ASP A 60 -0.06 10.66 -4.33
C ASP A 60 1.31 11.12 -3.81
N LEU A 61 1.75 10.60 -2.67
CA LEU A 61 3.07 10.89 -2.12
C LEU A 61 4.22 10.30 -2.96
N THR A 62 4.03 9.11 -3.51
CA THR A 62 5.11 8.40 -4.23
C THR A 62 5.18 8.76 -5.71
N GLU A 63 4.03 8.90 -6.37
CA GLU A 63 3.90 9.13 -7.81
C GLU A 63 3.57 10.58 -8.19
N GLY A 64 3.12 11.40 -7.22
CA GLY A 64 2.78 12.80 -7.47
C GLY A 64 3.97 13.61 -8.04
N PRO A 65 3.70 14.75 -8.68
CA PRO A 65 4.76 15.62 -9.20
C PRO A 65 5.78 15.99 -8.12
N GLY A 66 7.06 15.77 -8.36
CA GLY A 66 8.11 15.99 -7.37
C GLY A 66 8.16 14.94 -6.24
N GLY A 67 7.33 13.90 -6.30
CA GLY A 67 7.30 12.80 -5.33
C GLY A 67 8.53 11.90 -5.39
N LEU A 68 8.46 10.82 -4.61
CA LEU A 68 9.59 9.92 -4.38
C LEU A 68 10.09 9.30 -5.68
N TYR A 69 9.18 8.74 -6.48
CA TYR A 69 9.54 8.04 -7.70
C TYR A 69 10.06 8.99 -8.78
N ASP A 70 9.57 10.21 -8.83
CA ASP A 70 10.07 11.25 -9.73
C ASP A 70 11.52 11.64 -9.38
N SER A 71 11.81 11.76 -8.08
CA SER A 71 13.17 12.00 -7.57
C SER A 71 14.13 10.85 -7.88
N VAL A 72 13.72 9.61 -7.63
CA VAL A 72 14.50 8.40 -7.96
C VAL A 72 14.76 8.31 -9.46
N ARG A 73 13.76 8.56 -10.31
CA ARG A 73 13.91 8.51 -11.77
C ARG A 73 14.90 9.55 -12.32
N ARG A 74 15.03 10.70 -11.66
CA ARG A 74 16.01 11.74 -12.03
C ARG A 74 17.42 11.41 -11.55
N GLY A 75 17.55 10.91 -10.33
CA GLY A 75 18.85 10.66 -9.69
C GLY A 75 19.49 9.33 -10.09
N ASP A 76 18.68 8.29 -10.30
CA ASP A 76 19.19 6.92 -10.41
C ASP A 76 18.51 6.12 -11.55
N PRO A 77 19.00 6.23 -12.80
CA PRO A 77 18.40 5.60 -13.98
C PRO A 77 18.27 4.08 -13.91
N ARG A 78 19.14 3.36 -13.17
CA ARG A 78 19.04 1.89 -13.02
C ARG A 78 17.78 1.46 -12.26
N LEU A 79 17.22 2.34 -11.42
CA LEU A 79 16.05 2.04 -10.59
C LEU A 79 14.70 2.29 -11.30
N VAL A 80 14.72 2.88 -12.50
CA VAL A 80 13.49 3.19 -13.28
C VAL A 80 12.63 1.95 -13.53
N GLY A 81 13.25 0.79 -13.75
CA GLY A 81 12.54 -0.47 -13.94
C GLY A 81 11.75 -0.91 -12.70
N GLN A 82 12.35 -0.75 -11.51
CA GLN A 82 11.71 -1.07 -10.23
C GLN A 82 10.57 -0.10 -9.93
N VAL A 83 10.78 1.20 -10.15
CA VAL A 83 9.73 2.23 -10.02
C VAL A 83 8.51 1.87 -10.89
N ARG A 84 8.71 1.58 -12.18
CA ARG A 84 7.60 1.21 -13.07
C ARG A 84 6.85 -0.03 -12.62
N ARG A 85 7.53 -0.98 -11.98
CA ARG A 85 6.88 -2.18 -11.43
C ARG A 85 6.00 -1.82 -10.23
N LEU A 86 6.48 -0.97 -9.33
CA LEU A 86 5.70 -0.53 -8.17
C LEU A 86 4.46 0.26 -8.59
N MET A 87 4.56 1.14 -9.59
CA MET A 87 3.41 1.88 -10.11
C MET A 87 2.33 0.95 -10.70
N ARG A 88 2.72 -0.11 -11.43
CA ARG A 88 1.76 -1.12 -11.91
C ARG A 88 1.13 -1.92 -10.77
N GLU A 89 1.87 -2.16 -9.70
CA GLU A 89 1.31 -2.78 -8.50
C GLU A 89 0.29 -1.84 -7.84
N HIS A 90 0.54 -0.52 -7.81
CA HIS A 90 -0.42 0.46 -7.31
C HIS A 90 -1.74 0.46 -8.08
N GLU A 91 -1.67 0.53 -9.41
CA GLU A 91 -2.86 0.48 -10.27
C GLU A 91 -3.72 -0.75 -9.98
N ARG A 92 -3.10 -1.93 -9.98
CA ARG A 92 -3.79 -3.19 -9.68
C ARG A 92 -4.40 -3.20 -8.29
N TYR A 93 -3.66 -2.85 -7.24
CA TYR A 93 -4.19 -2.92 -5.87
C TYR A 93 -5.32 -1.93 -5.65
N ARG A 94 -5.26 -0.74 -6.25
CA ARG A 94 -6.36 0.23 -6.21
C ARG A 94 -7.63 -0.35 -6.84
N GLU A 95 -7.49 -1.00 -7.98
CA GLU A 95 -8.61 -1.68 -8.67
C GLU A 95 -9.18 -2.83 -7.83
N ASP A 96 -8.31 -3.69 -7.28
CA ASP A 96 -8.71 -4.82 -6.42
C ASP A 96 -9.46 -4.32 -5.17
N ILE A 97 -8.92 -3.31 -4.48
CA ILE A 97 -9.56 -2.72 -3.29
C ILE A 97 -10.95 -2.16 -3.64
N ALA A 98 -11.06 -1.41 -4.73
CA ALA A 98 -12.34 -0.86 -5.19
C ALA A 98 -13.36 -1.96 -5.54
N ALA A 99 -12.91 -3.04 -6.20
CA ALA A 99 -13.75 -4.18 -6.53
C ALA A 99 -14.24 -4.90 -5.25
N TYR A 100 -13.37 -5.11 -4.27
CA TYR A 100 -13.76 -5.74 -3.00
C TYR A 100 -14.73 -4.89 -2.19
N LEU A 101 -14.56 -3.57 -2.18
CA LEU A 101 -15.53 -2.65 -1.57
C LEU A 101 -16.90 -2.75 -2.25
N ALA A 102 -16.95 -2.76 -3.58
CA ALA A 102 -18.20 -2.92 -4.31
C ALA A 102 -18.90 -4.26 -4.01
N VAL A 103 -18.14 -5.35 -3.86
CA VAL A 103 -18.69 -6.66 -3.43
C VAL A 103 -19.31 -6.56 -2.04
N LEU A 104 -18.65 -5.88 -1.10
CA LEU A 104 -19.13 -5.74 0.27
C LEU A 104 -20.40 -4.88 0.35
N GLU A 105 -20.51 -3.84 -0.48
CA GLU A 105 -21.62 -2.89 -0.52
C GLU A 105 -22.85 -3.38 -1.28
N HIS A 106 -22.66 -4.15 -2.35
CA HIS A 106 -23.72 -4.43 -3.31
C HIS A 106 -23.95 -5.92 -3.60
N GLY A 107 -23.13 -6.84 -3.06
CA GLY A 107 -23.19 -8.24 -3.48
C GLY A 107 -22.75 -9.28 -2.45
N GLY A 108 -22.64 -10.53 -2.94
CA GLY A 108 -22.14 -11.69 -2.21
C GLY A 108 -23.12 -12.26 -1.19
N THR A 109 -23.40 -13.55 -1.27
CA THR A 109 -24.11 -14.29 -0.24
C THR A 109 -23.19 -14.59 0.95
N MET A 110 -23.77 -15.04 2.07
CA MET A 110 -22.99 -15.56 3.20
C MET A 110 -22.09 -16.75 2.80
N ALA A 111 -22.44 -17.51 1.76
CA ALA A 111 -21.66 -18.63 1.27
C ALA A 111 -20.39 -18.21 0.53
N ASP A 112 -20.34 -16.97 0.01
CA ASP A 112 -19.20 -16.44 -0.76
C ASP A 112 -18.12 -15.85 0.16
N LEU A 113 -18.45 -15.58 1.44
CA LEU A 113 -17.55 -14.92 2.40
C LEU A 113 -16.22 -15.66 2.65
N PRO A 114 -16.17 -17.02 2.71
CA PRO A 114 -14.89 -17.71 2.86
C PRO A 114 -13.94 -17.48 1.69
N MET A 115 -14.44 -17.52 0.44
CA MET A 115 -13.63 -17.26 -0.75
C MET A 115 -13.16 -15.81 -0.77
N PHE A 116 -14.07 -14.87 -0.53
CA PHE A 116 -13.75 -13.45 -0.41
C PHE A 116 -12.66 -13.19 0.64
N ARG A 117 -12.72 -13.85 1.81
CA ARG A 117 -11.67 -13.75 2.83
C ARG A 117 -10.30 -14.16 2.30
N GLU A 118 -10.21 -15.27 1.58
CA GLU A 118 -8.93 -15.75 1.04
C GLU A 118 -8.36 -14.77 0.02
N GLU A 119 -9.21 -14.19 -0.84
CA GLU A 119 -8.82 -13.18 -1.81
C GLU A 119 -8.25 -11.92 -1.14
N VAL A 120 -8.95 -11.36 -0.15
CA VAL A 120 -8.46 -10.18 0.57
C VAL A 120 -7.23 -10.49 1.42
N THR A 121 -7.14 -11.70 2.02
CA THR A 121 -5.92 -12.15 2.71
C THR A 121 -4.72 -12.18 1.76
N SER A 122 -4.91 -12.64 0.52
CA SER A 122 -3.88 -12.62 -0.51
C SER A 122 -3.45 -11.18 -0.85
N LEU A 123 -4.39 -10.25 -1.00
CA LEU A 123 -4.12 -8.83 -1.20
C LEU A 123 -3.28 -8.23 -0.06
N VAL A 124 -3.63 -8.51 1.21
CA VAL A 124 -2.85 -8.06 2.39
C VAL A 124 -1.39 -8.53 2.28
N GLY A 125 -1.18 -9.81 1.97
CA GLY A 125 0.18 -10.34 1.77
C GLY A 125 0.94 -9.69 0.60
N GLN A 126 0.24 -9.31 -0.46
CA GLN A 126 0.81 -8.59 -1.60
C GLN A 126 1.21 -7.15 -1.24
N LEU A 127 0.38 -6.44 -0.46
CA LEU A 127 0.65 -5.10 0.04
C LEU A 127 1.85 -5.07 0.99
N VAL A 128 1.97 -6.06 1.88
CA VAL A 128 3.16 -6.20 2.74
C VAL A 128 4.43 -6.35 1.90
N ARG A 129 4.43 -7.24 0.90
CA ARG A 129 5.56 -7.42 -0.02
C ARG A 129 5.85 -6.18 -0.87
N HIS A 130 4.82 -5.45 -1.26
CA HIS A 130 4.98 -4.20 -2.00
C HIS A 130 5.71 -3.14 -1.16
N ARG A 131 5.29 -2.97 0.10
CA ARG A 131 5.94 -2.04 1.05
C ARG A 131 7.40 -2.39 1.31
N GLN A 132 7.74 -3.68 1.39
CA GLN A 132 9.13 -4.15 1.48
C GLN A 132 9.95 -3.68 0.27
N LYS A 133 9.49 -3.94 -0.95
CA LYS A 133 10.17 -3.48 -2.18
C LYS A 133 10.31 -1.94 -2.23
N GLY A 134 9.32 -1.21 -1.73
CA GLY A 134 9.37 0.26 -1.64
C GLY A 134 10.37 0.76 -0.59
N ALA A 135 10.61 0.00 0.48
CA ALA A 135 11.69 0.26 1.43
C ALA A 135 13.06 0.00 0.80
N ASP A 136 13.22 -1.14 0.11
CA ASP A 136 14.44 -1.50 -0.61
C ASP A 136 14.82 -0.43 -1.65
N LEU A 137 13.83 0.05 -2.43
CA LEU A 137 14.03 1.13 -3.40
C LEU A 137 14.61 2.41 -2.76
N VAL A 138 14.09 2.80 -1.59
CA VAL A 138 14.56 4.00 -0.89
C VAL A 138 15.97 3.81 -0.35
N TYR A 139 16.28 2.64 0.21
CA TYR A 139 17.62 2.32 0.64
C TYR A 139 18.61 2.36 -0.53
N GLU A 140 18.26 1.73 -1.65
CA GLU A 140 19.10 1.72 -2.85
C GLU A 140 19.30 3.12 -3.46
N ALA A 141 18.30 3.99 -3.39
CA ALA A 141 18.37 5.33 -3.98
C ALA A 141 19.10 6.36 -3.10
N TYR A 142 19.09 6.20 -1.78
CA TYR A 142 19.54 7.25 -0.85
C TYR A 142 20.61 6.81 0.16
N ASP A 143 20.69 5.52 0.51
CA ASP A 143 21.70 5.01 1.46
C ASP A 143 22.91 4.37 0.76
N VAL A 144 22.71 3.71 -0.39
CA VAL A 144 23.81 3.11 -1.17
C VAL A 144 24.65 4.16 -1.90
N ASP A 145 24.03 5.24 -2.38
CA ASP A 145 24.72 6.33 -3.10
C ASP A 145 25.68 7.12 -2.19
N LEU A 146 25.47 7.09 -0.86
CA LEU A 146 26.39 7.69 0.12
C LEU A 146 27.67 6.86 0.37
N GLY A 147 27.74 5.63 -0.15
CA GLY A 147 28.89 4.73 0.01
C GLY A 147 29.83 4.63 -1.22
N GLY A 148 29.49 5.31 -2.32
CA GLY A 148 30.12 5.13 -3.64
C GLY A 148 31.04 6.26 -4.06
N SER A 149 31.93 6.74 -3.18
CA SER A 149 33.06 7.59 -3.59
C SER A 149 34.36 6.88 -3.25
N GLY A 150 34.82 6.02 -4.17
CA GLY A 150 36.13 5.39 -4.18
C GLY A 150 36.90 5.78 -5.44
#